data_AF-D9SMB0-F1
#
_entry.id   AF-D9SMB0-F1
#
_cell.length_a   1.000
_cell.length_b   1.000
_cell.length_c   1.000
_cell.angle_alpha   90.00
_cell.angle_beta   90.00
_cell.angle_gamma   90.00
#
_symmetry.space_group_name_H-M   'P 1'
#
loop_
_entity.id
_entity.type
_entity.pdbx_description
1 polymer ?
#
loop_
_entity_poly.entity_id
_entity_poly.type
_entity_poly.pdbx_seq_one_letter_code
_entity_poly.pdbx_strand_id
1 'polypeptide(L)'
;MDKKSKRRILLIRYIFFILLFCSSIISLVKGEAIDTVAAVTKEEAQEIIKDIFLIKNNSMIIGDLEPIKTIYNMKTKYGIWAYEYEQSRDRYLHNWEEKQGAEFIEINPDIVIKSVKGNKDSMSINFLCSTEYKYRYEKDPVAINSFRLGTYHVMSLAKSDNTWIVTKEWYKDPLGDSLDLKNLKVEAIRQYIVSQGPRDFSNLNERRRGAIAYAEQFCGSASEPKYGFKYNSKYVDFNPQGGDCANFASQILFEGGKFKKTAGWNYDRGSATGPWVNADKFKRYMLNSGRASVIDYGDYNKVYKSSYKLLPGDFVAYEKKGDITHISVVSGADSKGYSLVTCHNSDRNKVPWDLGWNETNVKFWLVRVHF
;
A
#
# COMPACT_ATOMS: atom_id res chain seq x y z
N MET A 1 -72.77 14.03 -25.37
CA MET A 1 -71.49 13.42 -24.91
C MET A 1 -71.56 13.13 -23.43
N ASP A 2 -71.55 11.84 -23.05
CA ASP A 2 -71.57 11.36 -21.66
C ASP A 2 -70.32 11.86 -20.87
N LYS A 3 -70.46 12.06 -19.56
CA LYS A 3 -69.42 12.54 -18.61
C LYS A 3 -68.12 11.73 -18.72
N LYS A 4 -68.21 10.44 -19.06
CA LYS A 4 -67.07 9.55 -19.33
C LYS A 4 -66.29 9.93 -20.60
N SER A 5 -66.98 10.36 -21.66
CA SER A 5 -66.38 10.80 -22.92
C SER A 5 -65.65 12.15 -22.78
N LYS A 6 -66.21 13.08 -22.00
CA LYS A 6 -65.57 14.37 -21.69
C LYS A 6 -64.26 14.20 -20.91
N ARG A 7 -64.22 13.27 -19.94
CA ARG A 7 -63.00 12.94 -19.19
C ARG A 7 -61.91 12.31 -20.06
N ARG A 8 -62.27 11.42 -20.99
CA ARG A 8 -61.30 10.82 -21.93
C ARG A 8 -60.68 11.86 -22.87
N ILE A 9 -61.48 12.79 -23.38
CA ILE A 9 -60.97 13.88 -24.24
C ILE A 9 -60.08 14.85 -23.45
N LEU A 10 -60.41 15.14 -22.18
CA LEU A 10 -59.54 15.93 -21.32
C LEU A 10 -58.20 15.24 -21.05
N LEU A 11 -58.21 13.92 -20.81
CA LEU A 11 -56.99 13.14 -20.59
C LEU A 11 -56.09 13.12 -21.81
N ILE A 12 -56.66 12.94 -23.01
CA ILE A 12 -55.92 12.94 -24.28
C ILE A 12 -55.27 14.30 -24.52
N ARG A 13 -55.99 15.40 -24.27
CA ARG A 13 -55.41 16.75 -24.37
C ARG A 13 -54.28 16.98 -23.38
N TYR A 14 -54.40 16.45 -22.16
CA TYR A 14 -53.36 16.56 -21.13
C TYR A 14 -52.10 15.77 -21.51
N ILE A 15 -52.25 14.55 -22.03
CA ILE A 15 -51.14 13.72 -22.53
C ILE A 15 -50.45 14.40 -23.73
N PHE A 16 -51.21 15.01 -24.62
CA PHE A 16 -50.67 15.74 -25.77
C PHE A 16 -49.87 16.98 -25.34
N PHE A 17 -50.33 17.70 -24.31
CA PHE A 17 -49.59 18.82 -23.72
C PHE A 17 -48.29 18.37 -23.03
N ILE A 18 -48.30 17.23 -22.33
CA ILE A 18 -47.09 16.66 -21.72
C ILE A 18 -46.07 16.25 -22.80
N LEU A 19 -46.53 15.64 -23.90
CA LEU A 19 -45.65 15.25 -25.01
C LEU A 19 -45.03 16.46 -25.72
N LEU A 20 -45.79 17.54 -25.91
CA LEU A 20 -45.28 18.81 -26.46
C LEU A 20 -44.33 19.53 -25.50
N PHE A 21 -44.54 19.40 -24.19
CA PHE A 21 -43.62 19.94 -23.19
C PHE A 21 -42.32 19.12 -23.08
N CYS A 22 -42.39 17.80 -23.26
CA CYS A 22 -41.19 16.95 -23.34
C CYS A 22 -40.38 17.21 -24.62
N SER A 23 -41.03 17.47 -25.76
CA SER A 23 -40.31 17.75 -27.02
C SER A 23 -39.63 19.14 -27.02
N SER A 24 -40.19 20.13 -26.34
CA SER A 24 -39.53 21.43 -26.16
C SER A 24 -38.34 21.37 -25.21
N ILE A 25 -38.35 20.50 -24.19
CA ILE A 25 -37.17 20.22 -23.33
C ILE A 25 -36.06 19.52 -24.12
N ILE A 26 -36.40 18.55 -24.98
CA ILE A 26 -35.40 17.87 -25.84
C ILE A 26 -34.73 18.87 -26.81
N SER A 27 -35.48 19.89 -27.24
CA SER A 27 -34.97 20.96 -28.11
C SER A 27 -34.08 21.96 -27.37
N LEU A 28 -34.31 22.17 -26.06
CA LEU A 28 -33.49 23.04 -25.20
C LEU A 28 -32.21 22.34 -24.68
N VAL A 29 -32.16 21.00 -24.72
CA VAL A 29 -30.98 20.18 -24.34
C VAL A 29 -30.03 19.94 -25.52
N LYS A 30 -30.39 20.37 -26.73
CA LYS A 30 -29.40 20.58 -27.80
C LYS A 30 -28.62 21.86 -27.52
N GLY A 31 -27.83 21.82 -26.44
CA GLY A 31 -26.71 22.73 -26.29
C GLY A 31 -25.84 22.64 -27.53
N GLU A 32 -25.39 23.79 -28.01
CA GLU A 32 -24.32 23.88 -29.00
C GLU A 32 -23.23 22.86 -28.62
N ALA A 33 -22.75 22.12 -29.61
CA ALA A 33 -21.61 21.25 -29.43
C ALA A 33 -20.44 22.11 -28.96
N ILE A 34 -20.23 22.15 -27.64
CA ILE A 34 -19.02 22.67 -27.04
C ILE A 34 -17.92 21.81 -27.63
N ASP A 35 -17.02 22.45 -28.39
CA ASP A 35 -15.79 21.85 -28.87
C ASP A 35 -15.21 20.97 -27.77
N THR A 36 -15.14 19.67 -28.04
CA THR A 36 -14.59 18.70 -27.09
C THR A 36 -13.13 19.04 -26.91
N VAL A 37 -12.83 19.82 -25.87
CA VAL A 37 -11.48 20.06 -25.38
C VAL A 37 -10.86 18.68 -25.19
N ALA A 38 -9.87 18.33 -26.01
CA ALA A 38 -9.25 17.02 -26.01
C ALA A 38 -8.89 16.63 -24.57
N ALA A 39 -9.53 15.57 -24.08
CA ALA A 39 -9.28 15.05 -22.75
C ALA A 39 -7.88 14.42 -22.73
N VAL A 40 -7.12 14.68 -21.66
CA VAL A 40 -5.80 14.04 -21.45
C VAL A 40 -5.97 12.53 -21.47
N THR A 41 -5.18 11.86 -22.31
CA THR A 41 -5.20 10.40 -22.44
C THR A 41 -4.60 9.72 -21.21
N LYS A 42 -4.82 8.41 -21.06
CA LYS A 42 -4.21 7.66 -19.94
C LYS A 42 -2.69 7.58 -20.07
N GLU A 43 -2.22 7.48 -21.30
CA GLU A 43 -0.81 7.38 -21.66
C GLU A 43 -0.08 8.70 -21.34
N GLU A 44 -0.65 9.85 -21.74
CA GLU A 44 -0.12 11.17 -21.37
C GLU A 44 -0.14 11.38 -19.85
N ALA A 45 -1.24 11.01 -19.17
CA ALA A 45 -1.31 11.11 -17.72
C ALA A 45 -0.27 10.21 -17.03
N GLN A 46 0.03 9.04 -17.58
CA GLN A 46 1.04 8.13 -17.04
C GLN A 46 2.43 8.75 -17.09
N GLU A 47 2.83 9.35 -18.22
CA GLU A 47 4.14 10.00 -18.34
C GLU A 47 4.25 11.20 -17.39
N ILE A 48 3.20 12.03 -17.29
CA ILE A 48 3.18 13.16 -16.34
C ILE A 48 3.36 12.70 -14.90
N ILE A 49 2.64 11.64 -14.49
CA ILE A 49 2.76 11.09 -13.14
C ILE A 49 4.14 10.46 -12.92
N LYS A 50 4.69 9.78 -13.92
CA LYS A 50 6.03 9.20 -13.85
C LYS A 50 7.10 10.27 -13.64
N ASP A 51 7.03 11.38 -14.37
CA ASP A 51 7.94 12.52 -14.20
C ASP A 51 7.85 13.14 -12.80
N ILE A 52 6.62 13.32 -12.29
CA ILE A 52 6.37 13.79 -10.92
C ILE A 52 7.04 12.87 -9.90
N PHE A 53 6.85 11.55 -10.01
CA PHE A 53 7.46 10.60 -9.07
C PHE A 53 8.97 10.52 -9.22
N LEU A 54 9.51 10.66 -10.43
CA LEU A 54 10.96 10.70 -10.66
C LEU A 54 11.59 11.92 -9.96
N ILE A 55 10.96 13.09 -10.06
CA ILE A 55 11.40 14.30 -9.34
C ILE A 55 11.37 14.04 -7.83
N LYS A 56 10.25 13.54 -7.28
CA LYS A 56 10.13 13.22 -5.85
C LYS A 56 11.23 12.27 -5.37
N ASN A 57 11.43 11.18 -6.10
CA ASN A 57 12.33 10.10 -5.72
C ASN A 57 13.80 10.51 -5.81
N ASN A 58 14.21 11.20 -6.88
CA ASN A 58 15.58 11.69 -7.02
C ASN A 58 15.91 12.75 -5.97
N SER A 59 14.96 13.65 -5.69
CA SER A 59 15.08 14.68 -4.67
C SER A 59 15.32 14.08 -3.28
N MET A 60 14.59 13.02 -2.94
CA MET A 60 14.78 12.28 -1.69
C MET A 60 16.16 11.63 -1.63
N ILE A 61 16.63 10.96 -2.69
CA ILE A 61 17.95 10.30 -2.68
C ILE A 61 19.08 11.33 -2.50
N ILE A 62 18.94 12.51 -3.11
CA ILE A 62 19.94 13.60 -3.03
C ILE A 62 19.84 14.38 -1.71
N GLY A 63 18.69 14.33 -1.02
CA GLY A 63 18.41 15.15 0.15
C GLY A 63 18.14 16.62 -0.18
N ASP A 64 17.67 16.92 -1.40
CA ASP A 64 17.30 18.28 -1.84
C ASP A 64 15.80 18.36 -2.13
N LEU A 65 15.06 19.08 -1.28
CA LEU A 65 13.60 19.19 -1.37
C LEU A 65 13.13 20.38 -2.22
N GLU A 66 14.02 21.24 -2.72
CA GLU A 66 13.63 22.38 -3.55
C GLU A 66 12.95 21.94 -4.86
N PRO A 67 13.44 20.94 -5.62
CA PRO A 67 12.74 20.45 -6.81
C PRO A 67 11.34 19.93 -6.50
N ILE A 68 11.16 19.22 -5.38
CA ILE A 68 9.83 18.74 -4.94
C ILE A 68 8.88 19.91 -4.72
N LYS A 69 9.33 21.00 -4.08
CA LYS A 69 8.47 22.15 -3.81
C LYS A 69 7.90 22.79 -5.09
N THR A 70 8.67 22.76 -6.19
CA THR A 70 8.24 23.36 -7.47
C THR A 70 7.09 22.62 -8.15
N ILE A 71 6.94 21.32 -7.90
CA ILE A 71 5.88 20.51 -8.50
C ILE A 71 4.55 20.57 -7.72
N TYR A 72 4.48 21.31 -6.60
CA TYR A 72 3.27 21.47 -5.79
C TYR A 72 2.68 22.89 -5.87
N ASN A 73 1.35 22.98 -5.79
CA ASN A 73 0.66 24.26 -5.73
C ASN A 73 0.73 24.85 -4.30
N MET A 74 1.79 25.60 -4.05
CA MET A 74 2.07 26.29 -2.77
C MET A 74 1.12 27.45 -2.46
N LYS A 75 0.18 27.79 -3.36
CA LYS A 75 -0.85 28.83 -3.13
C LYS A 75 -2.13 28.26 -2.52
N THR A 76 -2.25 26.93 -2.42
CA THR A 76 -3.46 26.27 -1.93
C THR A 76 -3.16 25.40 -0.72
N LYS A 77 -4.11 25.33 0.21
CA LYS A 77 -4.01 24.50 1.42
C LYS A 77 -3.72 23.03 1.09
N TYR A 78 -4.40 22.46 0.09
CA TYR A 78 -4.22 21.05 -0.27
C TYR A 78 -2.89 20.78 -0.99
N GLY A 79 -2.37 21.73 -1.77
CA GLY A 79 -1.04 21.62 -2.36
C GLY A 79 0.07 21.71 -1.30
N ILE A 80 -0.06 22.64 -0.35
CA ILE A 80 0.86 22.76 0.80
C ILE A 80 0.88 21.46 1.63
N TRP A 81 -0.29 20.92 1.97
CA TRP A 81 -0.38 19.67 2.74
C TRP A 81 0.23 18.47 2.01
N ALA A 82 0.04 18.37 0.69
CA ALA A 82 0.65 17.30 -0.09
C ALA A 82 2.20 17.42 -0.11
N TYR A 83 2.73 18.64 -0.18
CA TYR A 83 4.17 18.88 -0.05
C TYR A 83 4.70 18.54 1.36
N GLU A 84 4.04 19.00 2.42
CA GLU A 84 4.41 18.71 3.82
C GLU A 84 4.43 17.20 4.11
N TYR A 85 3.55 16.44 3.44
CA TYR A 85 3.55 14.99 3.50
C TYR A 85 4.83 14.39 2.90
N GLU A 86 5.23 14.82 1.69
CA GLU A 86 6.49 14.37 1.08
C GLU A 86 7.71 14.72 1.94
N GLN A 87 7.75 15.91 2.55
CA GLN A 87 8.82 16.27 3.49
C GLN A 87 8.87 15.34 4.72
N SER A 88 7.71 14.83 5.16
CA SER A 88 7.63 13.91 6.29
C SER A 88 8.10 12.51 5.92
N ARG A 89 7.74 12.06 4.72
CA ARG A 89 8.20 10.80 4.13
C ARG A 89 9.72 10.81 3.89
N ASP A 90 10.25 11.91 3.39
CA ASP A 90 11.70 12.13 3.20
C ASP A 90 12.47 11.98 4.52
N ARG A 91 12.08 12.74 5.55
CA ARG A 91 12.65 12.59 6.91
C ARG A 91 12.53 11.18 7.45
N TYR A 92 11.41 10.50 7.21
CA TYR A 92 11.23 9.12 7.67
C TYR A 92 12.31 8.20 7.10
N LEU A 93 12.55 8.30 5.80
CA LEU A 93 13.46 7.43 5.09
C LEU A 93 14.92 7.74 5.45
N HIS A 94 15.30 9.00 5.57
CA HIS A 94 16.64 9.38 6.06
C HIS A 94 16.89 8.96 7.52
N ASN A 95 15.88 9.09 8.40
CA ASN A 95 15.98 8.58 9.76
C ASN A 95 16.12 7.05 9.78
N TRP A 96 15.50 6.35 8.83
CA TRP A 96 15.65 4.91 8.68
C TRP A 96 17.06 4.56 8.18
N GLU A 97 17.58 5.25 7.17
CA GLU A 97 18.97 5.10 6.70
C GLU A 97 19.98 5.22 7.85
N GLU A 98 19.86 6.29 8.65
CA GLU A 98 20.73 6.52 9.81
C GLU A 98 20.68 5.36 10.81
N LYS A 99 19.47 4.89 11.14
CA LYS A 99 19.26 3.79 12.09
C LYS A 99 19.79 2.46 11.55
N GLN A 100 19.62 2.20 10.25
CA GLN A 100 20.02 0.95 9.62
C GLN A 100 21.52 0.92 9.27
N GLY A 101 22.16 2.07 9.11
CA GLY A 101 23.50 2.14 8.49
C GLY A 101 23.46 1.77 7.02
N ALA A 102 22.41 2.23 6.33
CA ALA A 102 22.12 1.95 4.93
C ALA A 102 21.83 3.24 4.18
N GLU A 103 21.91 3.19 2.86
CA GLU A 103 21.54 4.29 1.97
C GLU A 103 20.68 3.77 0.82
N PHE A 104 19.63 4.51 0.46
CA PHE A 104 18.82 4.32 -0.74
C PHE A 104 19.61 4.82 -1.95
N ILE A 105 19.67 3.98 -2.98
CA ILE A 105 20.44 4.26 -4.20
C ILE A 105 19.55 4.44 -5.43
N GLU A 106 18.37 3.83 -5.44
CA GLU A 106 17.38 3.97 -6.50
C GLU A 106 15.97 3.79 -5.93
N ILE A 107 15.02 4.57 -6.45
CA ILE A 107 13.60 4.45 -6.10
C ILE A 107 12.79 4.54 -7.38
N ASN A 108 12.31 3.39 -7.83
CA ASN A 108 11.76 3.20 -9.16
C ASN A 108 10.25 2.94 -9.09
N PRO A 109 9.41 3.87 -9.59
CA PRO A 109 7.96 3.72 -9.57
C PRO A 109 7.45 3.02 -10.85
N ASP A 110 6.61 2.01 -10.69
CA ASP A 110 5.75 1.45 -11.72
C ASP A 110 4.32 2.01 -11.56
N ILE A 111 3.87 2.78 -12.54
CA ILE A 111 2.58 3.49 -12.51
C ILE A 111 1.53 2.78 -13.38
N VAL A 112 0.34 2.58 -12.83
CA VAL A 112 -0.81 2.03 -13.57
C VAL A 112 -2.03 2.94 -13.42
N ILE A 113 -2.36 3.65 -14.50
CA ILE A 113 -3.50 4.57 -14.55
C ILE A 113 -4.83 3.81 -14.58
N LYS A 114 -5.66 4.00 -13.53
CA LYS A 114 -7.00 3.39 -13.43
C LYS A 114 -8.04 4.25 -14.10
N SER A 115 -8.06 5.55 -13.80
CA SER A 115 -8.94 6.51 -14.48
C SER A 115 -8.33 7.92 -14.51
N VAL A 116 -8.73 8.68 -15.53
CA VAL A 116 -8.43 10.09 -15.70
C VAL A 116 -9.76 10.80 -15.92
N LYS A 117 -9.96 11.93 -15.23
CA LYS A 117 -11.13 12.81 -15.40
C LYS A 117 -10.63 14.24 -15.45
N GLY A 118 -11.13 15.04 -16.39
CA GLY A 118 -10.74 16.44 -16.48
C GLY A 118 -10.72 16.94 -17.91
N ASN A 119 -9.98 18.01 -18.13
CA ASN A 119 -9.76 18.67 -19.40
C ASN A 119 -8.27 19.00 -19.57
N LYS A 120 -7.93 19.78 -20.60
CA LYS A 120 -6.55 20.15 -20.90
C LYS A 120 -5.84 21.02 -19.85
N ASP A 121 -6.57 21.61 -18.91
CA ASP A 121 -6.07 22.58 -17.92
C ASP A 121 -6.10 22.05 -16.48
N SER A 122 -6.91 21.02 -16.22
CA SER A 122 -7.05 20.38 -14.92
C SER A 122 -7.46 18.92 -15.05
N MET A 123 -6.88 18.03 -14.23
CA MET A 123 -7.24 16.62 -14.22
C MET A 123 -7.16 16.00 -12.82
N SER A 124 -7.99 15.00 -12.60
CA SER A 124 -7.94 14.10 -11.46
C SER A 124 -7.67 12.68 -11.95
N ILE A 125 -6.69 12.03 -11.34
CA ILE A 125 -6.13 10.76 -11.77
C ILE A 125 -6.22 9.80 -10.59
N ASN A 126 -6.81 8.62 -10.83
CA ASN A 126 -6.72 7.49 -9.92
C ASN A 126 -5.70 6.50 -10.50
N PHE A 127 -4.68 6.16 -9.73
CA PHE A 127 -3.62 5.26 -10.16
C PHE A 127 -3.09 4.41 -9.02
N LEU A 128 -2.50 3.28 -9.41
CA LEU A 128 -1.68 2.45 -8.54
C LEU A 128 -0.21 2.81 -8.80
N CYS A 129 0.59 2.88 -7.74
CA CYS A 129 2.03 3.03 -7.81
C CYS A 129 2.70 1.90 -7.02
N SER A 130 3.46 1.05 -7.72
CA SER A 130 4.35 0.07 -7.12
C SER A 130 5.76 0.65 -7.12
N THR A 131 6.28 1.03 -5.96
CA THR A 131 7.60 1.65 -5.86
C THR A 131 8.61 0.61 -5.37
N GLU A 132 9.63 0.33 -6.18
CA GLU A 132 10.81 -0.41 -5.78
C GLU A 132 11.82 0.52 -5.12
N TYR A 133 12.29 0.15 -3.93
CA TYR A 133 13.34 0.85 -3.21
C TYR A 133 14.57 -0.05 -3.19
N LYS A 134 15.67 0.43 -3.75
CA LYS A 134 16.97 -0.24 -3.67
C LYS A 134 17.86 0.47 -2.67
N TYR A 135 18.51 -0.31 -1.83
CA TYR A 135 19.41 0.19 -0.80
C TYR A 135 20.61 -0.71 -0.60
N ARG A 136 21.69 -0.16 -0.07
CA ARG A 136 22.90 -0.90 0.30
C ARG A 136 23.36 -0.47 1.68
N TYR A 137 24.18 -1.30 2.31
CA TYR A 137 24.78 -0.99 3.60
C TYR A 137 26.12 -0.29 3.41
N GLU A 138 26.44 0.70 4.24
CA GLU A 138 27.61 1.58 4.07
C GLU A 138 28.96 0.83 3.97
N LYS A 139 29.07 -0.33 4.64
CA LYS A 139 30.29 -1.15 4.67
C LYS A 139 30.20 -2.39 3.78
N ASP A 140 29.22 -2.43 2.88
CA ASP A 140 29.00 -3.50 1.91
C ASP A 140 28.40 -2.94 0.62
N PRO A 141 29.19 -2.17 -0.16
CA PRO A 141 28.66 -1.43 -1.30
C PRO A 141 28.29 -2.32 -2.50
N VAL A 142 28.65 -3.61 -2.46
CA VAL A 142 28.43 -4.57 -3.55
C VAL A 142 27.04 -5.18 -3.46
N ALA A 143 26.55 -5.47 -2.25
CA ALA A 143 25.26 -6.10 -2.07
C ALA A 143 24.11 -5.09 -2.16
N ILE A 144 23.34 -5.14 -3.24
CA ILE A 144 22.12 -4.35 -3.43
C ILE A 144 20.93 -5.14 -2.89
N ASN A 145 20.19 -4.52 -1.98
CA ASN A 145 18.92 -5.03 -1.45
C ASN A 145 17.77 -4.29 -2.12
N SER A 146 16.60 -4.93 -2.19
CA SER A 146 15.39 -4.33 -2.78
C SER A 146 14.14 -4.73 -1.99
N PHE A 147 13.20 -3.80 -1.87
CA PHE A 147 11.83 -4.06 -1.45
C PHE A 147 10.83 -3.25 -2.28
N ARG A 148 9.55 -3.63 -2.22
CA ARG A 148 8.47 -2.90 -2.89
C ARG A 148 7.36 -2.49 -1.92
N LEU A 149 6.89 -1.26 -2.11
CA LEU A 149 5.67 -0.74 -1.49
C LEU A 149 4.65 -0.42 -2.56
N GLY A 150 3.41 -0.86 -2.32
CA GLY A 150 2.28 -0.60 -3.18
C GLY A 150 1.36 0.47 -2.57
N THR A 151 1.00 1.47 -3.38
CA THR A 151 0.16 2.61 -2.97
C THR A 151 -0.92 2.90 -3.99
N TYR A 152 -2.07 3.38 -3.52
CA TYR A 152 -3.24 3.72 -4.33
C TYR A 152 -3.54 5.20 -4.15
N HIS A 153 -3.51 5.93 -5.27
CA HIS A 153 -3.47 7.38 -5.28
C HIS A 153 -4.71 7.97 -5.94
N VAL A 154 -5.17 9.09 -5.39
CA VAL A 154 -6.03 10.06 -6.06
C VAL A 154 -5.29 11.40 -6.08
N MET A 155 -4.80 11.78 -7.24
CA MET A 155 -4.05 13.02 -7.45
C MET A 155 -4.84 13.98 -8.34
N SER A 156 -4.79 15.27 -8.03
CA SER A 156 -5.34 16.34 -8.86
C SER A 156 -4.22 17.26 -9.31
N LEU A 157 -4.19 17.53 -10.61
CA LEU A 157 -3.19 18.37 -11.27
C LEU A 157 -3.89 19.56 -11.93
N ALA A 158 -3.19 20.69 -11.98
CA ALA A 158 -3.61 21.87 -12.75
C ALA A 158 -2.40 22.40 -13.53
N LYS A 159 -2.66 23.02 -14.70
CA LYS A 159 -1.61 23.72 -15.44
C LYS A 159 -1.26 25.05 -14.76
N SER A 160 0.05 25.30 -14.61
CA SER A 160 0.64 26.59 -14.24
C SER A 160 1.87 26.81 -15.10
N ASP A 161 1.95 27.95 -15.80
CA ASP A 161 3.10 28.30 -16.65
C ASP A 161 3.50 27.17 -17.64
N ASN A 162 2.50 26.55 -18.28
CA ASN A 162 2.63 25.39 -19.16
C ASN A 162 3.17 24.09 -18.54
N THR A 163 3.30 24.02 -17.21
CA THR A 163 3.69 22.82 -16.47
C THR A 163 2.52 22.28 -15.64
N TRP A 164 2.50 20.97 -15.36
CA TRP A 164 1.53 20.37 -14.47
C TRP A 164 2.03 20.44 -13.03
N ILE A 165 1.21 21.02 -12.14
CA ILE A 165 1.50 21.06 -10.71
C ILE A 165 0.45 20.30 -9.91
N VAL A 166 0.89 19.64 -8.84
CA VAL A 166 0.04 18.91 -7.91
C VAL A 166 -0.74 19.89 -7.05
N THR A 167 -2.06 19.86 -7.17
CA THR A 167 -2.97 20.69 -6.36
C THR A 167 -3.52 19.92 -5.16
N LYS A 168 -3.53 18.59 -5.23
CA LYS A 168 -4.09 17.70 -4.22
C LYS A 168 -3.58 16.27 -4.46
N GLU A 169 -3.21 15.57 -3.40
CA GLU A 169 -2.82 14.16 -3.46
C GLU A 169 -3.36 13.43 -2.23
N TRP A 170 -3.97 12.27 -2.43
CA TRP A 170 -4.47 11.41 -1.35
C TRP A 170 -4.08 9.97 -1.61
N TYR A 171 -3.37 9.40 -0.65
CA TYR A 171 -3.04 8.00 -0.58
C TYR A 171 -2.79 7.63 0.87
N LYS A 172 -2.91 6.35 1.19
CA LYS A 172 -2.44 5.82 2.45
C LYS A 172 -1.00 5.36 2.23
N ASP A 173 -0.05 6.09 2.79
CA ASP A 173 1.35 5.66 2.76
C ASP A 173 1.84 5.18 4.14
N PRO A 174 2.44 3.98 4.19
CA PRO A 174 2.95 3.41 5.43
C PRO A 174 4.14 4.16 6.02
N LEU A 175 4.69 5.16 5.32
CA LEU A 175 5.85 5.96 5.72
C LEU A 175 5.48 7.42 6.09
N GLY A 176 4.19 7.77 6.07
CA GLY A 176 3.73 9.15 6.33
C GLY A 176 3.77 9.59 7.79
N ASP A 177 3.92 8.66 8.73
CA ASP A 177 4.06 8.96 10.15
C ASP A 177 5.54 9.17 10.51
N SER A 178 5.86 10.06 11.46
CA SER A 178 7.25 10.36 11.79
C SER A 178 7.97 9.21 12.52
N LEU A 179 9.17 8.84 12.05
CA LEU A 179 10.13 8.01 12.80
C LEU A 179 10.82 8.86 13.86
N ASP A 180 10.46 8.68 15.13
CA ASP A 180 11.13 9.36 16.24
C ASP A 180 12.38 8.60 16.70
N LEU A 181 13.55 9.14 16.37
CA LEU A 181 14.84 8.56 16.76
C LEU A 181 15.18 8.75 18.24
N LYS A 182 14.54 9.70 18.96
CA LYS A 182 14.96 10.11 20.31
C LYS A 182 14.93 8.97 21.33
N ASN A 183 14.04 7.99 21.12
CA ASN A 183 13.85 6.85 22.03
C ASN A 183 14.60 5.59 21.59
N LEU A 184 15.37 5.66 20.48
CA LEU A 184 16.10 4.53 19.93
C LEU A 184 17.58 4.62 20.28
N LYS A 185 18.20 3.48 20.58
CA LYS A 185 19.65 3.37 20.74
C LYS A 185 20.33 3.27 19.37
N VAL A 186 20.17 4.32 18.55
CA VAL A 186 20.50 4.36 17.11
C VAL A 186 21.89 3.76 16.83
N GLU A 187 22.94 4.24 17.50
CA GLU A 187 24.30 3.75 17.27
C GLU A 187 24.46 2.26 17.59
N ALA A 188 23.89 1.78 18.70
CA ALA A 188 23.98 0.37 19.07
C ALA A 188 23.18 -0.54 18.11
N ILE A 189 22.05 -0.04 17.61
CA ILE A 189 21.23 -0.73 16.60
C ILE A 189 22.00 -0.83 15.29
N ARG A 190 22.50 0.31 14.78
CA ARG A 190 23.30 0.41 13.56
C ARG A 190 24.50 -0.51 13.62
N GLN A 191 25.32 -0.41 14.67
CA GLN A 191 26.49 -1.27 14.87
C GLN A 191 26.15 -2.76 14.85
N TYR A 192 25.04 -3.15 15.48
CA TYR A 192 24.60 -4.54 15.48
C TYR A 192 24.17 -5.01 14.08
N ILE A 193 23.39 -4.21 13.35
CA ILE A 193 22.90 -4.55 12.00
C ILE A 193 24.08 -4.68 11.02
N VAL A 194 24.96 -3.68 10.96
CA VAL A 194 26.08 -3.68 10.01
C VAL A 194 27.09 -4.79 10.27
N SER A 195 27.15 -5.33 11.50
CA SER A 195 28.02 -6.45 11.86
C SER A 195 27.44 -7.83 11.49
N GLN A 196 26.18 -7.90 11.05
CA GLN A 196 25.56 -9.16 10.64
C GLN A 196 25.91 -9.51 9.19
N GLY A 197 25.58 -10.74 8.81
CA GLY A 197 25.74 -11.27 7.46
C GLY A 197 24.47 -11.94 6.94
N PRO A 198 24.49 -12.37 5.66
CA PRO A 198 23.33 -13.00 5.04
C PRO A 198 22.95 -14.29 5.77
N ARG A 199 21.66 -14.59 5.80
CA ARG A 199 21.12 -15.83 6.38
C ARG A 199 20.85 -16.87 5.30
N ASP A 200 21.25 -18.11 5.57
CA ASP A 200 21.01 -19.23 4.66
C ASP A 200 19.60 -19.81 4.85
N PHE A 201 18.82 -19.81 3.78
CA PHE A 201 17.48 -20.38 3.70
C PHE A 201 17.36 -21.50 2.67
N SER A 202 18.48 -22.04 2.18
CA SER A 202 18.51 -23.14 1.20
C SER A 202 17.75 -24.38 1.70
N ASN A 203 17.83 -24.66 3.00
CA ASN A 203 17.24 -25.83 3.66
C ASN A 203 15.80 -25.61 4.19
N LEU A 204 15.10 -24.58 3.75
CA LEU A 204 13.68 -24.40 4.12
C LEU A 204 12.85 -25.62 3.67
N ASN A 205 11.83 -25.99 4.45
CA ASN A 205 10.91 -27.04 4.02
C ASN A 205 10.03 -26.55 2.84
N GLU A 206 9.48 -27.50 2.08
CA GLU A 206 8.70 -27.19 0.88
C GLU A 206 7.47 -26.34 1.17
N ARG A 207 6.81 -26.57 2.32
CA ARG A 207 5.63 -25.81 2.71
C ARG A 207 5.97 -24.34 2.99
N ARG A 208 7.12 -24.03 3.59
CA ARG A 208 7.62 -22.66 3.76
C ARG A 208 7.93 -22.01 2.42
N ARG A 209 8.58 -22.72 1.50
CA ARG A 209 8.81 -22.22 0.13
C ARG A 209 7.50 -21.90 -0.59
N GLY A 210 6.49 -22.78 -0.48
CA GLY A 210 5.16 -22.55 -1.04
C GLY A 210 4.46 -21.33 -0.45
N ALA A 211 4.58 -21.11 0.87
CA ALA A 211 4.07 -19.92 1.53
C ALA A 211 4.70 -18.62 0.98
N ILE A 212 6.02 -18.60 0.82
CA ILE A 212 6.74 -17.42 0.28
C ILE A 212 6.34 -17.15 -1.17
N ALA A 213 6.32 -18.19 -2.01
CA ALA A 213 5.94 -18.06 -3.42
C ALA A 213 4.51 -17.48 -3.56
N TYR A 214 3.58 -17.93 -2.70
CA TYR A 214 2.24 -17.36 -2.66
C TYR A 214 2.26 -15.88 -2.23
N ALA A 215 3.04 -15.55 -1.19
CA ALA A 215 3.13 -14.18 -0.67
C ALA A 215 3.67 -13.21 -1.74
N GLU A 216 4.74 -13.58 -2.45
CA GLU A 216 5.33 -12.74 -3.50
C GLU A 216 4.39 -12.53 -4.69
N GLN A 217 3.65 -13.57 -5.07
CA GLN A 217 2.73 -13.51 -6.21
C GLN A 217 1.49 -12.66 -5.94
N PHE A 218 0.95 -12.71 -4.72
CA PHE A 218 -0.38 -12.16 -4.42
C PHE A 218 -0.39 -10.97 -3.46
N CYS A 219 0.77 -10.36 -3.17
CA CYS A 219 0.88 -9.16 -2.33
C CYS A 219 0.35 -7.87 -2.97
N GLY A 220 -0.66 -7.95 -3.84
CA GLY A 220 -1.36 -6.80 -4.40
C GLY A 220 -0.45 -5.89 -5.22
N SER A 221 -0.54 -4.59 -4.96
CA SER A 221 0.19 -3.53 -5.64
C SER A 221 1.70 -3.55 -5.41
N ALA A 222 2.20 -4.27 -4.41
CA ALA A 222 3.64 -4.45 -4.17
C ALA A 222 4.27 -5.65 -4.89
N SER A 223 3.46 -6.48 -5.57
CA SER A 223 4.00 -7.56 -6.39
C SER A 223 4.80 -7.02 -7.56
N GLU A 224 5.74 -7.81 -8.08
CA GLU A 224 6.50 -7.43 -9.27
C GLU A 224 5.58 -7.28 -10.51
N PRO A 225 5.94 -6.44 -11.50
CA PRO A 225 5.15 -6.24 -12.72
C PRO A 225 4.75 -7.54 -13.42
N LYS A 226 5.61 -8.57 -13.39
CA LYS A 226 5.35 -9.91 -13.96
C LYS A 226 4.12 -10.62 -13.36
N TYR A 227 3.74 -10.28 -12.13
CA TYR A 227 2.54 -10.80 -11.47
C TYR A 227 1.29 -9.91 -11.68
N GLY A 228 1.47 -8.74 -12.30
CA GLY A 228 0.38 -7.86 -12.72
C GLY A 228 -0.29 -7.08 -11.59
N PHE A 229 0.34 -6.95 -10.43
CA PHE A 229 -0.17 -6.16 -9.30
C PHE A 229 -1.51 -6.66 -8.73
N LYS A 230 -1.64 -7.97 -8.53
CA LYS A 230 -2.93 -8.64 -8.26
C LYS A 230 -3.01 -9.24 -6.86
N TYR A 231 -4.23 -9.18 -6.32
CA TYR A 231 -4.67 -10.04 -5.23
C TYR A 231 -5.17 -11.38 -5.76
N ASN A 232 -5.27 -12.40 -4.90
CA ASN A 232 -5.89 -13.67 -5.28
C ASN A 232 -7.41 -13.52 -5.36
N SER A 233 -7.97 -13.63 -6.57
CA SER A 233 -9.41 -13.47 -6.84
C SER A 233 -10.32 -14.53 -6.21
N LYS A 234 -9.76 -15.61 -5.62
CA LYS A 234 -10.54 -16.59 -4.84
C LYS A 234 -11.01 -16.03 -3.49
N TYR A 235 -10.36 -14.98 -3.01
CA TYR A 235 -10.61 -14.37 -1.71
C TYR A 235 -11.16 -12.97 -1.86
N VAL A 236 -12.04 -12.58 -0.94
CA VAL A 236 -12.47 -11.19 -0.82
C VAL A 236 -11.27 -10.34 -0.38
N ASP A 237 -11.10 -9.20 -1.03
CA ASP A 237 -10.20 -8.13 -0.58
C ASP A 237 -10.89 -7.35 0.54
N PHE A 238 -10.39 -7.53 1.76
CA PHE A 238 -10.93 -6.86 2.95
C PHE A 238 -10.27 -5.50 3.21
N ASN A 239 -9.42 -4.96 2.33
CA ASN A 239 -8.77 -3.66 2.53
C ASN A 239 -9.77 -2.54 2.88
N PRO A 240 -10.95 -2.43 2.22
CA PRO A 240 -11.93 -1.40 2.55
C PRO A 240 -12.63 -1.58 3.90
N GLN A 241 -12.66 -2.81 4.43
CA GLN A 241 -13.41 -3.19 5.64
C GLN A 241 -12.50 -3.37 6.86
N GLY A 242 -11.18 -3.51 6.63
CA GLY A 242 -10.19 -3.90 7.64
C GLY A 242 -10.04 -5.42 7.74
N GLY A 243 -8.85 -5.85 8.20
CA GLY A 243 -8.55 -7.27 8.43
C GLY A 243 -7.81 -8.00 7.30
N ASP A 244 -7.56 -7.32 6.18
CA ASP A 244 -6.96 -7.98 5.02
C ASP A 244 -5.54 -8.50 5.24
N CYS A 245 -4.77 -7.89 6.13
CA CYS A 245 -3.47 -8.40 6.56
C CYS A 245 -3.55 -9.81 7.16
N ALA A 246 -4.56 -10.09 7.99
CA ALA A 246 -4.78 -11.41 8.57
C ALA A 246 -5.40 -12.38 7.55
N ASN A 247 -6.31 -11.88 6.69
CA ASN A 247 -6.84 -12.65 5.57
C ASN A 247 -5.71 -13.16 4.67
N PHE A 248 -4.78 -12.29 4.29
CA PHE A 248 -3.65 -12.63 3.45
C PHE A 248 -2.65 -13.55 4.16
N ALA A 249 -2.31 -13.29 5.43
CA ALA A 249 -1.51 -14.22 6.22
C ALA A 249 -2.15 -15.62 6.28
N SER A 250 -3.48 -15.67 6.41
CA SER A 250 -4.23 -16.93 6.40
C SER A 250 -4.17 -17.63 5.06
N GLN A 251 -4.30 -16.89 3.96
CA GLN A 251 -4.12 -17.40 2.60
C GLN A 251 -2.71 -17.95 2.37
N ILE A 252 -1.67 -17.22 2.80
CA ILE A 252 -0.27 -17.66 2.68
C ILE A 252 -0.08 -19.02 3.37
N LEU A 253 -0.59 -19.18 4.59
CA LEU A 253 -0.49 -20.44 5.33
C LEU A 253 -1.34 -21.55 4.71
N PHE A 254 -2.56 -21.24 4.23
CA PHE A 254 -3.44 -22.24 3.64
C PHE A 254 -3.01 -22.66 2.23
N GLU A 255 -2.99 -21.72 1.28
CA GLU A 255 -2.72 -21.96 -0.13
C GLU A 255 -1.26 -22.33 -0.38
N GLY A 256 -0.34 -21.57 0.22
CA GLY A 256 1.09 -21.78 0.05
C GLY A 256 1.64 -22.80 1.05
N GLY A 257 1.38 -22.59 2.34
CA GLY A 257 1.87 -23.42 3.43
C GLY A 257 1.13 -24.74 3.64
N LYS A 258 0.06 -25.02 2.89
CA LYS A 258 -0.73 -26.26 2.93
C LYS A 258 -1.26 -26.63 4.32
N PHE A 259 -1.48 -25.64 5.19
CA PHE A 259 -2.14 -25.87 6.47
C PHE A 259 -3.58 -26.33 6.25
N LYS A 260 -4.10 -27.26 7.06
CA LYS A 260 -5.51 -27.65 6.98
C LYS A 260 -6.40 -26.58 7.63
N LYS A 261 -7.51 -26.22 6.99
CA LYS A 261 -8.53 -25.37 7.61
C LYS A 261 -9.20 -26.10 8.78
N THR A 262 -9.75 -25.34 9.72
CA THR A 262 -10.53 -25.87 10.85
C THR A 262 -11.83 -25.10 10.97
N ALA A 263 -12.80 -25.55 11.76
CA ALA A 263 -14.02 -24.77 11.99
C ALA A 263 -13.75 -23.36 12.54
N GLY A 264 -12.68 -23.19 13.34
CA GLY A 264 -12.29 -21.89 13.92
C GLY A 264 -11.45 -21.00 13.00
N TRP A 265 -10.77 -21.56 12.01
CA TRP A 265 -9.93 -20.85 11.05
C TRP A 265 -10.26 -21.34 9.65
N ASN A 266 -11.17 -20.62 9.00
CA ASN A 266 -11.73 -21.00 7.72
C ASN A 266 -12.13 -19.77 6.89
N TYR A 267 -12.13 -19.97 5.58
CA TYR A 267 -12.77 -19.13 4.61
C TYR A 267 -13.56 -20.01 3.64
N ASP A 268 -14.80 -19.63 3.38
CA ASP A 268 -15.66 -20.29 2.40
C ASP A 268 -16.53 -19.25 1.69
N ARG A 269 -16.35 -19.11 0.37
CA ARG A 269 -17.18 -18.31 -0.55
C ARG A 269 -17.57 -16.92 -0.02
N GLY A 270 -16.58 -16.16 0.45
CA GLY A 270 -16.76 -14.80 0.95
C GLY A 270 -17.05 -14.70 2.45
N SER A 271 -17.30 -15.83 3.13
CA SER A 271 -17.44 -15.89 4.58
C SER A 271 -16.10 -16.29 5.21
N ALA A 272 -15.60 -15.48 6.15
CA ALA A 272 -14.36 -15.72 6.87
C ALA A 272 -14.64 -15.83 8.38
N THR A 273 -14.00 -16.79 9.05
CA THR A 273 -14.05 -16.82 10.52
C THR A 273 -13.21 -15.69 11.10
N GLY A 274 -13.51 -15.29 12.35
CA GLY A 274 -12.75 -14.24 13.04
C GLY A 274 -11.23 -14.46 12.99
N PRO A 275 -10.71 -15.65 13.36
CA PRO A 275 -9.28 -15.94 13.25
C PRO A 275 -8.69 -15.91 11.83
N TRP A 276 -9.50 -16.00 10.78
CA TRP A 276 -9.02 -15.90 9.40
C TRP A 276 -8.76 -14.44 9.00
N VAL A 277 -9.61 -13.50 9.43
CA VAL A 277 -9.60 -12.12 8.92
C VAL A 277 -9.26 -11.05 9.98
N ASN A 278 -9.25 -11.37 11.27
CA ASN A 278 -8.92 -10.39 12.31
C ASN A 278 -7.53 -10.64 12.90
N ALA A 279 -6.69 -9.62 12.94
CA ALA A 279 -5.28 -9.71 13.33
C ALA A 279 -5.05 -10.25 14.76
N ASP A 280 -5.78 -9.75 15.75
CA ASP A 280 -5.65 -10.26 17.13
C ASP A 280 -6.15 -11.71 17.23
N LYS A 281 -7.32 -12.01 16.65
CA LYS A 281 -7.88 -13.37 16.65
C LYS A 281 -7.00 -14.35 15.90
N PHE A 282 -6.35 -13.94 14.80
CA PHE A 282 -5.39 -14.72 14.05
C PHE A 282 -4.20 -15.11 14.93
N LYS A 283 -3.50 -14.12 15.52
CA LYS A 283 -2.38 -14.38 16.44
C LYS A 283 -2.80 -15.31 17.58
N ARG A 284 -3.93 -15.03 18.24
CA ARG A 284 -4.43 -15.87 19.36
C ARG A 284 -4.73 -17.29 18.90
N TYR A 285 -5.36 -17.48 17.75
CA TYR A 285 -5.61 -18.82 17.19
C TYR A 285 -4.31 -19.57 16.88
N MET A 286 -3.34 -18.90 16.23
CA MET A 286 -2.07 -19.52 15.86
C MET A 286 -1.31 -20.02 17.10
N LEU A 287 -1.28 -19.21 18.18
CA LEU A 287 -0.66 -19.59 19.44
C LEU A 287 -1.45 -20.69 20.17
N ASN A 288 -2.76 -20.52 20.36
CA ASN A 288 -3.57 -21.44 21.15
C ASN A 288 -3.75 -22.81 20.48
N SER A 289 -3.67 -22.88 19.15
CA SER A 289 -3.75 -24.14 18.40
C SER A 289 -2.43 -24.93 18.36
N GLY A 290 -1.35 -24.37 18.91
CA GLY A 290 -0.01 -24.96 18.81
C GLY A 290 0.62 -24.86 17.41
N ARG A 291 0.00 -24.12 16.48
CA ARG A 291 0.56 -23.86 15.13
C ARG A 291 1.70 -22.85 15.15
N ALA A 292 1.85 -22.13 16.25
CA ALA A 292 2.89 -21.14 16.41
C ALA A 292 3.33 -20.97 17.87
N SER A 293 4.51 -20.40 18.06
CA SER A 293 5.07 -20.02 19.37
C SER A 293 5.72 -18.64 19.31
N VAL A 294 5.71 -17.92 20.43
CA VAL A 294 6.36 -16.60 20.52
C VAL A 294 7.87 -16.79 20.65
N ILE A 295 8.63 -16.12 19.78
CA ILE A 295 10.09 -16.02 19.86
C ILE A 295 10.48 -14.93 20.88
N ASP A 296 9.87 -13.75 20.75
CA ASP A 296 10.08 -12.60 21.63
C ASP A 296 8.93 -11.60 21.52
N TYR A 297 8.82 -10.70 22.49
CA TYR A 297 7.79 -9.65 22.54
C TYR A 297 8.29 -8.38 23.23
N GLY A 298 8.04 -7.22 22.62
CA GLY A 298 8.26 -5.91 23.23
C GLY A 298 8.42 -4.80 22.20
N ASP A 299 8.95 -3.66 22.64
CA ASP A 299 9.33 -2.58 21.73
C ASP A 299 10.52 -2.97 20.83
N TYR A 300 10.83 -2.09 19.87
CA TYR A 300 11.93 -2.30 18.92
C TYR A 300 13.28 -2.58 19.62
N ASN A 301 13.65 -1.76 20.63
CA ASN A 301 14.92 -1.87 21.35
C ASN A 301 15.09 -3.26 22.00
N LYS A 302 13.99 -3.86 22.44
CA LYS A 302 13.99 -5.22 23.02
C LYS A 302 14.13 -6.29 21.94
N VAL A 303 13.36 -6.21 20.86
CA VAL A 303 13.18 -7.35 19.94
C VAL A 303 14.07 -7.35 18.70
N TYR A 304 14.75 -6.25 18.35
CA TYR A 304 15.44 -6.15 17.07
C TYR A 304 16.52 -7.22 16.86
N LYS A 305 17.25 -7.63 17.92
CA LYS A 305 18.21 -8.74 17.85
C LYS A 305 17.52 -10.08 17.65
N SER A 306 16.41 -10.31 18.35
CA SER A 306 15.58 -11.52 18.22
C SER A 306 14.94 -11.64 16.83
N SER A 307 14.74 -10.53 16.10
CA SER A 307 14.20 -10.55 14.73
C SER A 307 15.01 -11.41 13.75
N TYR A 308 16.30 -11.60 14.00
CA TYR A 308 17.19 -12.44 13.17
C TYR A 308 16.93 -13.94 13.32
N LYS A 309 16.13 -14.35 14.33
CA LYS A 309 15.69 -15.74 14.53
C LYS A 309 14.45 -16.10 13.70
N LEU A 310 13.78 -15.11 13.10
CA LEU A 310 12.59 -15.34 12.28
C LEU A 310 12.97 -16.10 11.00
N LEU A 311 12.18 -17.08 10.61
CA LEU A 311 12.36 -17.80 9.35
C LEU A 311 11.26 -17.44 8.36
N PRO A 312 11.51 -17.48 7.04
CA PRO A 312 10.46 -17.25 6.05
C PRO A 312 9.24 -18.15 6.25
N GLY A 313 8.05 -17.56 6.35
CA GLY A 313 6.78 -18.18 6.77
C GLY A 313 6.39 -17.94 8.23
N ASP A 314 7.32 -17.45 9.07
CA ASP A 314 7.00 -16.88 10.39
C ASP A 314 6.22 -15.55 10.23
N PHE A 315 5.70 -14.97 11.31
CA PHE A 315 5.03 -13.67 11.21
C PHE A 315 5.41 -12.72 12.34
N VAL A 316 5.23 -11.43 12.06
CA VAL A 316 5.30 -10.33 13.02
C VAL A 316 3.89 -9.82 13.25
N ALA A 317 3.47 -9.73 14.51
CA ALA A 317 2.23 -9.05 14.89
C ALA A 317 2.54 -7.71 15.54
N TYR A 318 1.92 -6.64 15.04
CA TYR A 318 2.15 -5.28 15.50
C TYR A 318 1.02 -4.87 16.44
N GLU A 319 1.38 -4.53 17.67
CA GLU A 319 0.48 -4.14 18.73
C GLU A 319 0.54 -2.62 18.93
N LYS A 320 -0.62 -1.96 18.88
CA LYS A 320 -0.78 -0.55 19.29
C LYS A 320 -1.84 -0.49 20.38
N LYS A 321 -1.52 0.13 21.52
CA LYS A 321 -2.45 0.30 22.66
C LYS A 321 -3.10 -1.01 23.17
N GLY A 322 -2.36 -2.13 23.12
CA GLY A 322 -2.83 -3.44 23.56
C GLY A 322 -3.53 -4.27 22.50
N ASP A 323 -3.90 -3.68 21.36
CA ASP A 323 -4.57 -4.36 20.25
C ASP A 323 -3.59 -4.70 19.14
N ILE A 324 -3.71 -5.90 18.57
CA ILE A 324 -2.97 -6.25 17.36
C ILE A 324 -3.62 -5.56 16.17
N THR A 325 -2.95 -4.53 15.64
CA THR A 325 -3.44 -3.73 14.52
C THR A 325 -3.04 -4.29 13.17
N HIS A 326 -2.02 -5.15 13.12
CA HIS A 326 -1.49 -5.66 11.85
C HIS A 326 -0.73 -6.98 11.99
N ILE A 327 -0.66 -7.73 10.90
CA ILE A 327 0.13 -8.96 10.73
C ILE A 327 0.95 -8.84 9.44
N SER A 328 2.23 -9.17 9.50
CA SER A 328 3.05 -9.37 8.29
C SER A 328 3.77 -10.70 8.33
N VAL A 329 3.82 -11.40 7.20
CA VAL A 329 4.51 -12.69 7.07
C VAL A 329 5.95 -12.45 6.65
N VAL A 330 6.90 -13.08 7.33
CA VAL A 330 8.33 -13.03 7.00
C VAL A 330 8.53 -13.73 5.66
N SER A 331 9.06 -13.01 4.67
CA SER A 331 9.26 -13.49 3.31
C SER A 331 10.74 -13.73 2.98
N GLY A 332 11.66 -13.24 3.81
CA GLY A 332 13.09 -13.39 3.56
C GLY A 332 13.96 -12.63 4.55
N ALA A 333 15.20 -12.41 4.12
CA ALA A 333 16.17 -11.57 4.78
C ALA A 333 16.99 -10.83 3.74
N ASP A 334 17.54 -9.66 4.10
CA ASP A 334 18.46 -8.92 3.25
C ASP A 334 19.92 -9.42 3.38
N SER A 335 20.85 -8.72 2.74
CA SER A 335 22.30 -9.02 2.76
C SER A 335 22.97 -8.96 4.14
N LYS A 336 22.37 -8.26 5.11
CA LYS A 336 22.81 -8.30 6.52
C LYS A 336 21.97 -9.25 7.35
N GLY A 337 21.10 -10.04 6.74
CA GLY A 337 20.24 -10.96 7.44
C GLY A 337 19.06 -10.28 8.13
N TYR A 338 18.81 -8.99 7.89
CA TYR A 338 17.69 -8.27 8.48
C TYR A 338 16.37 -8.86 7.95
N SER A 339 15.40 -9.11 8.83
CA SER A 339 14.15 -9.79 8.45
C SER A 339 13.28 -8.92 7.52
N LEU A 340 12.77 -9.54 6.46
CA LEU A 340 11.90 -8.91 5.48
C LEU A 340 10.51 -9.52 5.54
N VAL A 341 9.47 -8.69 5.38
CA VAL A 341 8.07 -9.10 5.47
C VAL A 341 7.27 -8.70 4.23
N THR A 342 6.23 -9.48 3.96
CA THR A 342 5.26 -9.28 2.89
C THR A 342 3.84 -9.33 3.48
N CYS A 343 3.00 -8.36 3.15
CA CYS A 343 1.65 -8.22 3.72
C CYS A 343 0.72 -7.33 2.87
N HIS A 344 -0.58 -7.39 3.17
CA HIS A 344 -1.59 -6.44 2.66
C HIS A 344 -1.82 -5.29 3.65
N ASN A 345 -2.75 -4.37 3.34
CA ASN A 345 -3.03 -3.13 4.06
C ASN A 345 -1.83 -2.15 4.05
N SER A 346 -1.65 -1.49 2.91
CA SER A 346 -0.44 -0.79 2.44
C SER A 346 0.57 -1.81 1.93
N ASP A 347 0.22 -2.44 0.80
CA ASP A 347 0.87 -3.64 0.25
C ASP A 347 2.38 -3.57 0.33
N ARG A 348 2.98 -4.65 0.84
CA ARG A 348 4.42 -4.75 1.11
C ARG A 348 4.95 -6.03 0.51
N ASN A 349 6.10 -5.93 -0.14
CA ASN A 349 6.84 -7.09 -0.61
C ASN A 349 8.32 -6.97 -0.22
N LYS A 350 8.77 -7.90 0.63
CA LYS A 350 10.14 -7.96 1.16
C LYS A 350 10.59 -6.68 1.88
N VAL A 351 9.66 -6.00 2.53
CA VAL A 351 9.94 -4.74 3.26
C VAL A 351 10.61 -5.05 4.60
N PRO A 352 11.61 -4.29 5.04
CA PRO A 352 12.16 -4.41 6.40
C PRO A 352 11.05 -4.41 7.45
N TRP A 353 11.05 -5.40 8.33
CA TRP A 353 9.91 -5.71 9.22
C TRP A 353 9.44 -4.54 10.11
N ASP A 354 10.32 -3.58 10.40
CA ASP A 354 10.03 -2.42 11.23
C ASP A 354 9.69 -1.14 10.44
N LEU A 355 9.94 -1.11 9.13
CA LEU A 355 9.69 0.06 8.29
C LEU A 355 8.19 0.41 8.34
N GLY A 356 7.85 1.65 8.63
CA GLY A 356 6.47 2.10 8.89
C GLY A 356 5.85 1.66 10.22
N TRP A 357 6.65 1.13 11.18
CA TRP A 357 6.16 0.62 12.48
C TRP A 357 6.93 1.13 13.69
N ASN A 358 7.80 2.12 13.50
CA ASN A 358 8.71 2.62 14.52
C ASN A 358 8.15 3.80 15.35
N GLU A 359 6.83 4.00 15.33
CA GLU A 359 6.18 4.99 16.19
C GLU A 359 6.33 4.62 17.68
N THR A 360 6.36 5.64 18.53
CA THR A 360 6.24 5.46 19.99
C THR A 360 4.97 4.67 20.30
N ASN A 361 5.08 3.61 21.10
CA ASN A 361 4.01 2.69 21.54
C ASN A 361 3.66 1.52 20.62
N VAL A 362 4.42 1.26 19.55
CA VAL A 362 4.33 -0.02 18.84
C VAL A 362 5.12 -1.08 19.60
N LYS A 363 4.48 -2.22 19.85
CA LYS A 363 5.16 -3.44 20.30
C LYS A 363 5.05 -4.52 19.24
N PHE A 364 6.03 -5.39 19.21
CA PHE A 364 6.19 -6.41 18.20
C PHE A 364 6.15 -7.78 18.85
N TRP A 365 5.32 -8.66 18.30
CA TRP A 365 5.35 -10.08 18.60
C TRP A 365 6.09 -10.78 17.47
N LEU A 366 7.26 -11.34 17.76
CA LEU A 366 7.99 -12.18 16.81
C LEU A 366 7.49 -13.61 16.98
N VAL A 367 6.85 -14.19 15.97
CA VAL A 367 6.12 -15.45 16.12
C VAL A 367 6.62 -16.51 15.14
N ARG A 368 7.14 -17.61 15.68
CA ARG A 368 7.56 -18.81 14.94
C ARG A 368 6.34 -19.60 14.51
N VAL A 369 6.24 -19.95 13.24
CA VAL A 369 5.19 -20.87 12.74
C VAL A 369 5.73 -22.29 12.61
N HIS A 370 4.93 -23.27 13.02
CA HIS A 370 5.28 -24.69 12.94
C HIS A 370 4.68 -25.29 11.66
N PHE A 371 5.49 -25.30 10.60
CA PHE A 371 5.17 -25.86 9.28
C PHE A 371 5.29 -27.37 9.28
#